data_AF-A0A382ITV2-F1
#
_entry.id   AF-A0A382ITV2-F1
#
_cell.length_a   1.000
_cell.length_b   1.000
_cell.length_c   1.000
_cell.angle_alpha   90.00
_cell.angle_beta   90.00
_cell.angle_gamma   90.00
#
_symmetry.space_group_name_H-M   'P 1'
#
loop_
_entity.id
_entity.type
_entity.pdbx_description
1 polymer ?
#
loop_
_entity_poly.entity_id
_entity_poly.type
_entity_poly.pdbx_seq_one_letter_code
_entity_poly.pdbx_strand_id
1 'polypeptide(L)'
;HAMNVDVPTSINFYWTGATLTSGLGVYPWSFPEDSSSHGLYCANYTFPGSDGNFSEGYTGVHEVGHYFGLYHTFQNGCTAPGDEVDDTPAQEEANYGCPSNPYSCNSYDDVGNFMDYMDDVCLNHFTQGQIDRMDWALETYRPTLLQNANYTGPVWHVSATGSDSTGDGSAENPFATIQNGLDSASEGDTVSVSNGMYLENIIWPATNGIQLIGSGEETCIIDGDSTSRVITIYDSLDINIDSTTLITGFTIQNGVSDLENATEKPGAGIYCVNASPMLTDCTIKENYAFGNGGGIALLDSSDMIITNVKIHQNMAIGRHWPPGPGSNYQGQGGGVFIVDSDPVFTNVEIMDNIA
;
A
#
# COMPACT_ATOMS: atom_id res chain seq x y z
N HIS A 1 -0.57 -30.29 19.21
CA HIS A 1 -1.09 -29.34 18.21
C HIS A 1 -1.23 -28.01 18.93
N ALA A 2 -0.43 -27.00 18.55
CA ALA A 2 -0.56 -25.67 19.15
C ALA A 2 -1.91 -25.08 18.71
N MET A 3 -2.64 -24.46 19.65
CA MET A 3 -3.89 -23.75 19.33
C MET A 3 -3.62 -22.40 18.65
N ASN A 4 -2.38 -21.90 18.76
CA ASN A 4 -1.96 -20.63 18.19
C ASN A 4 -1.89 -20.68 16.67
N VAL A 5 -2.57 -19.72 16.04
CA VAL A 5 -2.50 -19.44 14.60
C VAL A 5 -1.68 -18.16 14.43
N ASP A 6 -0.70 -18.22 13.53
CA ASP A 6 0.09 -17.07 13.06
C ASP A 6 0.57 -16.11 14.17
N VAL A 7 1.40 -16.64 15.08
CA VAL A 7 1.89 -15.91 16.25
C VAL A 7 2.56 -14.58 15.92
N PRO A 8 3.41 -14.44 14.87
CA PRO A 8 4.13 -13.19 14.63
C PRO A 8 3.20 -12.02 14.23
N THR A 9 2.11 -12.29 13.52
CA THR A 9 1.25 -11.25 12.93
C THR A 9 -0.12 -11.13 13.61
N SER A 10 -0.45 -12.05 14.53
CA SER A 10 -1.75 -12.11 15.19
C SER A 10 -1.63 -12.23 16.71
N ILE A 11 -2.59 -11.63 17.42
CA ILE A 11 -2.75 -11.82 18.87
C ILE A 11 -3.73 -12.97 19.08
N ASN A 12 -3.26 -14.03 19.73
CA ASN A 12 -4.07 -15.20 20.03
C ASN A 12 -4.74 -15.03 21.40
N PHE A 13 -6.07 -14.94 21.41
CA PHE A 13 -6.89 -14.75 22.61
C PHE A 13 -7.76 -15.98 22.89
N TYR A 14 -7.71 -16.49 24.11
CA TYR A 14 -8.42 -17.70 24.52
C TYR A 14 -9.28 -17.45 25.76
N TRP A 15 -10.55 -17.86 25.70
CA TRP A 15 -11.30 -18.16 26.91
C TRP A 15 -11.09 -19.62 27.30
N THR A 16 -10.70 -19.84 28.56
CA THR A 16 -10.28 -21.13 29.09
C THR A 16 -11.15 -21.54 30.28
N GLY A 17 -11.15 -22.84 30.62
CA GLY A 17 -11.79 -23.33 31.84
C GLY A 17 -10.98 -23.11 33.12
N ALA A 18 -10.07 -22.13 33.14
CA ALA A 18 -9.26 -21.82 34.31
C ALA A 18 -10.14 -21.32 35.46
N THR A 19 -9.87 -21.79 36.68
CA THR A 19 -10.61 -21.41 37.89
C THR A 19 -9.71 -20.89 39.02
N LEU A 20 -8.38 -20.85 38.80
CA LEU A 20 -7.40 -20.41 39.78
C LEU A 20 -6.86 -18.99 39.51
N THR A 21 -7.14 -18.45 38.32
CA THR A 21 -6.84 -17.07 37.90
C THR A 21 -7.94 -16.59 36.97
N SER A 22 -8.21 -15.29 36.95
CA SER A 22 -9.14 -14.65 36.01
C SER A 22 -8.52 -14.49 34.62
N GLY A 23 -7.20 -14.36 34.53
CA GLY A 23 -6.49 -14.30 33.26
C GLY A 23 -4.97 -14.49 33.36
N LEU A 24 -4.32 -14.48 32.19
CA LEU A 24 -2.88 -14.43 32.00
C LEU A 24 -2.54 -13.86 30.60
N GLY A 25 -1.87 -12.73 30.57
CA GLY A 25 -1.16 -12.18 29.42
C GLY A 25 0.32 -12.53 29.48
N VAL A 26 0.81 -13.21 28.44
CA VAL A 26 2.23 -13.56 28.35
C VAL A 26 3.02 -12.30 27.99
N TYR A 27 3.91 -11.84 28.90
CA TYR A 27 4.78 -10.69 28.64
C TYR A 27 5.59 -10.86 27.35
N PRO A 28 5.83 -9.77 26.60
CA PRO A 28 6.35 -9.86 25.25
C PRO A 28 7.82 -10.34 25.21
N TRP A 29 8.58 -10.14 26.30
CA TRP A 29 9.96 -10.62 26.46
C TRP A 29 10.08 -12.04 27.03
N SER A 30 8.97 -12.70 27.42
CA SER A 30 9.03 -14.04 28.03
C SER A 30 9.52 -15.12 27.08
N PHE A 31 9.29 -14.93 25.79
CA PHE A 31 9.65 -15.88 24.73
C PHE A 31 10.05 -15.13 23.45
N PRO A 32 10.81 -15.78 22.54
CA PRO A 32 11.00 -15.27 21.18
C PRO A 32 9.66 -14.92 20.52
N GLU A 33 9.65 -13.90 19.65
CA GLU A 33 8.45 -13.35 19.03
C GLU A 33 7.58 -14.42 18.32
N ASP A 34 8.20 -15.39 17.65
CA ASP A 34 7.53 -16.45 16.89
C ASP A 34 7.06 -17.64 17.75
N SER A 35 7.31 -17.60 19.05
CA SER A 35 7.01 -18.70 19.96
C SER A 35 5.51 -18.91 20.13
N SER A 36 5.07 -20.15 19.91
CA SER A 36 3.70 -20.58 20.22
C SER A 36 3.33 -20.54 21.70
N SER A 37 4.17 -20.01 22.58
CA SER A 37 3.83 -19.73 23.97
C SER A 37 3.15 -18.38 24.16
N HIS A 38 3.25 -17.47 23.19
CA HIS A 38 2.56 -16.18 23.24
C HIS A 38 1.04 -16.36 23.21
N GLY A 39 0.32 -15.53 23.98
CA GLY A 39 -1.13 -15.52 23.98
C GLY A 39 -1.72 -14.82 25.21
N LEU A 40 -3.03 -14.58 25.11
CA LEU A 40 -3.89 -14.05 26.15
C LEU A 40 -4.86 -15.15 26.57
N TYR A 41 -4.93 -15.45 27.86
CA TYR A 41 -5.75 -16.54 28.38
C TYR A 41 -6.66 -15.99 29.47
N CYS A 42 -7.95 -15.84 29.20
CA CYS A 42 -8.94 -15.39 30.18
C CYS A 42 -9.80 -16.58 30.67
N ALA A 43 -10.31 -16.50 31.90
CA ALA A 43 -11.26 -17.46 32.41
C ALA A 43 -12.62 -17.29 31.72
N ASN A 44 -13.35 -18.39 31.50
CA ASN A 44 -14.63 -18.36 30.79
C ASN A 44 -15.77 -17.63 31.50
N TYR A 45 -15.58 -17.13 32.72
CA TYR A 45 -16.57 -16.29 33.41
C TYR A 45 -16.28 -14.79 33.25
N THR A 46 -15.23 -14.41 32.52
CA THR A 46 -14.82 -13.00 32.32
C THR A 46 -15.09 -12.47 30.91
N PHE A 47 -15.83 -13.22 30.08
CA PHE A 47 -16.22 -12.73 28.75
C PHE A 47 -17.26 -11.60 28.88
N PRO A 48 -17.30 -10.64 27.93
CA PRO A 48 -18.31 -9.59 27.92
C PRO A 48 -19.74 -10.14 27.95
N GLY A 49 -20.53 -9.73 28.93
CA GLY A 49 -21.91 -10.18 29.15
C GLY A 49 -22.06 -11.44 30.00
N SER A 50 -20.99 -11.88 30.70
CA SER A 50 -21.08 -12.92 31.73
C SER A 50 -21.79 -12.42 33.01
N ASP A 51 -22.00 -13.31 33.98
CA ASP A 51 -22.54 -12.93 35.29
C ASP A 51 -21.41 -12.53 36.26
N GLY A 52 -21.67 -11.54 37.13
CA GLY A 52 -20.76 -11.13 38.20
C GLY A 52 -19.96 -9.86 37.91
N ASN A 53 -18.91 -9.64 38.69
CA ASN A 53 -18.17 -8.38 38.73
C ASN A 53 -17.11 -8.21 37.62
N PHE A 54 -16.85 -9.25 36.82
CA PHE A 54 -15.84 -9.27 35.75
C PHE A 54 -16.49 -9.46 34.37
N SER A 55 -17.64 -8.83 34.15
CA SER A 55 -18.54 -9.10 33.02
C SER A 55 -18.48 -8.08 31.89
N GLU A 56 -17.67 -7.04 31.98
CA GLU A 56 -17.51 -6.03 30.92
C GLU A 56 -16.39 -6.40 29.94
N GLY A 57 -15.60 -7.43 30.28
CA GLY A 57 -14.46 -7.90 29.48
C GLY A 57 -13.14 -7.21 29.83
N TYR A 58 -13.07 -6.43 30.91
CA TYR A 58 -11.86 -5.70 31.29
C TYR A 58 -10.76 -6.59 31.86
N THR A 59 -11.08 -7.82 32.27
CA THR A 59 -10.03 -8.84 32.42
C THR A 59 -9.22 -9.00 31.13
N GLY A 60 -9.87 -9.02 29.95
CA GLY A 60 -9.17 -9.08 28.67
C GLY A 60 -8.30 -7.85 28.41
N VAL A 61 -8.78 -6.66 28.78
CA VAL A 61 -8.02 -5.40 28.67
C VAL A 61 -6.79 -5.41 29.58
N HIS A 62 -6.93 -5.88 30.81
CA HIS A 62 -5.84 -6.07 31.76
C HIS A 62 -4.76 -7.00 31.20
N GLU A 63 -5.15 -8.17 30.68
CA GLU A 63 -4.18 -9.12 30.10
C GLU A 63 -3.51 -8.58 28.83
N VAL A 64 -4.21 -7.78 28.02
CA VAL A 64 -3.62 -7.05 26.89
C VAL A 64 -2.52 -6.09 27.38
N GLY A 65 -2.73 -5.41 28.50
CA GLY A 65 -1.71 -4.58 29.14
C GLY A 65 -0.43 -5.37 29.44
N HIS A 66 -0.55 -6.54 30.08
CA HIS A 66 0.60 -7.42 30.32
C HIS A 66 1.27 -7.91 29.03
N TYR A 67 0.48 -8.28 28.03
CA TYR A 67 0.99 -8.74 26.73
C TYR A 67 1.80 -7.65 26.01
N PHE A 68 1.50 -6.38 26.27
CA PHE A 68 2.28 -5.23 25.81
C PHE A 68 3.17 -4.62 26.91
N GLY A 69 3.54 -5.40 27.93
CA GLY A 69 4.64 -5.05 28.81
C GLY A 69 4.29 -4.14 30.00
N LEU A 70 3.01 -3.93 30.31
CA LEU A 70 2.61 -3.25 31.54
C LEU A 70 2.70 -4.18 32.74
N TYR A 71 3.23 -3.69 33.84
CA TYR A 71 3.13 -4.34 35.14
C TYR A 71 1.85 -3.89 35.86
N HIS A 72 1.51 -4.59 36.95
CA HIS A 72 0.48 -4.11 37.86
C HIS A 72 0.86 -2.77 38.47
N THR A 73 -0.09 -1.88 38.75
CA THR A 73 0.19 -0.57 39.38
C THR A 73 0.87 -0.68 40.75
N PHE A 74 0.65 -1.79 41.46
CA PHE A 74 1.26 -2.12 42.75
C PHE A 74 2.57 -2.93 42.63
N GLN A 75 3.15 -3.03 41.43
CA GLN A 75 4.40 -3.72 41.22
C GLN A 75 5.51 -3.10 42.08
N ASN A 76 6.25 -3.93 42.82
CA ASN A 76 7.29 -3.51 43.77
C ASN A 76 6.78 -2.63 44.94
N GLY A 77 5.46 -2.51 45.14
CA GLY A 77 4.89 -1.73 46.24
C GLY A 77 5.35 -0.27 46.21
N CYS A 78 5.66 0.29 47.38
CA CYS A 78 6.22 1.64 47.50
C CYS A 78 7.71 1.78 47.13
N THR A 79 8.30 0.78 46.47
CA THR A 79 9.75 0.78 46.14
C THR A 79 9.97 0.98 44.64
N ALA A 80 10.84 1.93 44.29
CA ALA A 80 11.26 2.15 42.91
C ALA A 80 11.92 0.88 42.31
N PRO A 81 11.67 0.57 41.02
CA PRO A 81 11.04 1.43 40.02
C PRO A 81 9.50 1.30 39.93
N GLY A 82 8.83 0.70 40.92
CA GLY A 82 7.37 0.51 40.86
C GLY A 82 6.97 -0.41 39.71
N ASP A 83 5.97 0.00 38.94
CA ASP A 83 5.50 -0.60 37.68
C ASP A 83 6.25 -0.10 36.44
N GLU A 84 7.31 0.69 36.65
CA GLU A 84 8.13 1.32 35.60
C GLU A 84 7.36 2.29 34.69
N VAL A 85 6.31 2.92 35.22
CA VAL A 85 5.59 4.01 34.58
C VAL A 85 5.55 5.24 35.51
N ASP A 86 6.04 6.39 35.03
CA ASP A 86 6.24 7.56 35.91
C ASP A 86 4.93 8.27 36.31
N ASP A 87 3.88 8.16 35.50
CA ASP A 87 2.60 8.84 35.72
C ASP A 87 1.54 7.98 36.42
N THR A 88 1.87 6.73 36.77
CA THR A 88 1.09 5.89 37.68
C THR A 88 1.60 6.11 39.13
N PRO A 89 0.75 6.57 40.06
CA PRO A 89 1.11 6.66 41.47
C PRO A 89 1.56 5.31 42.03
N ALA A 90 2.68 5.29 42.76
CA ALA A 90 3.15 4.08 43.44
C ALA A 90 2.09 3.58 44.42
N GLN A 91 1.83 2.28 44.37
CA GLN A 91 0.76 1.63 45.14
C GLN A 91 1.33 0.45 45.95
N GLU A 92 0.96 0.33 47.24
CA GLU A 92 1.55 -0.68 48.13
C GLU A 92 1.05 -2.10 47.82
N GLU A 93 -0.26 -2.25 47.60
CA GLU A 93 -0.95 -3.52 47.38
C GLU A 93 -2.13 -3.32 46.41
N ALA A 94 -2.62 -4.39 45.81
CA ALA A 94 -3.78 -4.34 44.89
C ALA A 94 -5.06 -3.81 45.58
N ASN A 95 -5.84 -3.03 44.85
CA ASN A 95 -7.18 -2.64 45.25
C ASN A 95 -8.23 -3.62 44.68
N TYR A 96 -9.27 -3.88 45.46
CA TYR A 96 -10.36 -4.78 45.08
C TYR A 96 -11.72 -4.10 45.22
N GLY A 97 -12.70 -4.56 44.44
CA GLY A 97 -14.02 -3.94 44.41
C GLY A 97 -13.97 -2.56 43.78
N CYS A 98 -14.71 -1.61 44.36
CA CYS A 98 -14.79 -0.22 43.91
C CYS A 98 -14.43 0.75 45.05
N PRO A 99 -13.14 0.86 45.43
CA PRO A 99 -12.72 1.73 46.51
C PRO A 99 -12.92 3.21 46.13
N SER A 100 -13.26 4.05 47.12
CA SER A 100 -13.52 5.47 46.85
C SER A 100 -12.30 6.38 47.01
N ASN A 101 -11.41 6.08 47.94
CA ASN A 101 -10.22 6.91 48.26
C ASN A 101 -9.07 6.03 48.80
N PRO A 102 -8.58 5.05 48.03
CA PRO A 102 -7.41 4.28 48.44
C PRO A 102 -6.17 5.19 48.48
N TYR A 103 -5.35 5.02 49.51
CA TYR A 103 -4.20 5.88 49.76
C TYR A 103 -3.06 5.05 50.31
N SER A 104 -1.99 4.94 49.54
CA SER A 104 -0.77 4.25 49.90
C SER A 104 0.45 5.01 49.38
N CYS A 105 1.65 4.64 49.82
CA CYS A 105 2.92 5.24 49.36
C CYS A 105 3.00 6.79 49.37
N ASN A 106 2.20 7.45 50.20
CA ASN A 106 2.05 8.90 50.30
C ASN A 106 1.34 9.60 49.12
N SER A 107 0.52 8.87 48.37
CA SER A 107 -0.37 9.38 47.31
C SER A 107 -1.72 8.64 47.31
N TYR A 108 -2.69 9.16 46.56
CA TYR A 108 -3.87 8.36 46.24
C TYR A 108 -3.50 7.34 45.17
N ASP A 109 -4.00 6.11 45.33
CA ASP A 109 -3.81 5.05 44.33
C ASP A 109 -4.67 5.36 43.08
N ASP A 110 -4.30 4.79 41.93
CA ASP A 110 -4.92 5.10 40.64
C ASP A 110 -6.25 4.38 40.42
N VAL A 111 -7.32 4.89 41.04
CA VAL A 111 -8.66 4.30 40.95
C VAL A 111 -9.16 4.33 39.51
N GLY A 112 -9.40 3.14 38.95
CA GLY A 112 -9.90 2.92 37.61
C GLY A 112 -8.84 2.53 36.58
N ASN A 113 -7.58 2.42 37.00
CA ASN A 113 -6.52 1.91 36.13
C ASN A 113 -6.73 0.43 35.81
N PHE A 114 -6.68 0.06 34.53
CA PHE A 114 -6.88 -1.33 34.11
C PHE A 114 -5.85 -2.29 34.68
N MET A 115 -4.68 -1.83 35.14
CA MET A 115 -3.61 -2.66 35.69
C MET A 115 -3.70 -2.90 37.22
N ASP A 116 -4.84 -2.60 37.84
CA ASP A 116 -5.19 -2.99 39.21
C ASP A 116 -6.24 -4.14 39.24
N TYR A 117 -6.66 -4.61 40.41
CA TYR A 117 -7.58 -5.75 40.59
C TYR A 117 -9.02 -5.37 41.00
N MET A 118 -9.44 -4.15 40.67
CA MET A 118 -10.78 -3.66 40.92
C MET A 118 -11.84 -4.39 40.07
N ASP A 119 -13.11 -4.28 40.47
CA ASP A 119 -14.23 -4.81 39.69
C ASP A 119 -14.35 -4.05 38.34
N ASP A 120 -14.74 -4.74 37.27
CA ASP A 120 -14.77 -4.17 35.91
C ASP A 120 -15.54 -2.84 35.85
N VAL A 121 -16.66 -2.72 36.56
CA VAL A 121 -17.51 -1.52 36.57
C VAL A 121 -16.78 -0.24 37.04
N CYS A 122 -15.64 -0.39 37.69
CA CYS A 122 -14.85 0.72 38.21
C CYS A 122 -13.56 0.99 37.42
N LEU A 123 -13.20 0.13 36.46
CA LEU A 123 -12.05 0.30 35.57
C LEU A 123 -12.44 1.14 34.34
N ASN A 124 -11.56 2.04 33.89
CA ASN A 124 -11.85 2.90 32.74
C ASN A 124 -10.65 3.48 31.98
N HIS A 125 -9.39 3.31 32.43
CA HIS A 125 -8.27 3.96 31.75
C HIS A 125 -6.93 3.22 31.84
N PHE A 126 -6.06 3.55 30.88
CA PHE A 126 -4.61 3.53 31.02
C PHE A 126 -4.11 4.98 31.12
N THR A 127 -2.96 5.20 31.74
CA THR A 127 -2.27 6.48 31.72
C THR A 127 -1.54 6.70 30.39
N GLN A 128 -1.03 7.92 30.14
CA GLN A 128 -0.24 8.17 28.94
C GLN A 128 1.09 7.43 29.00
N GLY A 129 1.75 7.39 30.17
CA GLY A 129 2.98 6.64 30.36
C GLY A 129 2.82 5.13 30.15
N GLN A 130 1.66 4.57 30.50
CA GLN A 130 1.34 3.17 30.17
C GLN A 130 1.22 2.97 28.65
N ILE A 131 0.58 3.89 27.93
CA ILE A 131 0.50 3.83 26.46
C ILE A 131 1.91 3.88 25.85
N ASP A 132 2.73 4.85 26.27
CA ASP A 132 4.10 5.01 25.77
C ASP A 132 4.95 3.75 26.03
N ARG A 133 4.75 3.09 27.18
CA ARG A 133 5.41 1.83 27.53
C ARG A 133 4.92 0.66 26.65
N MET A 134 3.62 0.58 26.37
CA MET A 134 3.07 -0.43 25.47
C MET A 134 3.62 -0.31 24.06
N ASP A 135 3.70 0.91 23.53
CA ASP A 135 4.28 1.19 22.21
C ASP A 135 5.76 0.78 22.18
N TRP A 136 6.55 1.15 23.19
CA TRP A 136 7.94 0.73 23.31
C TRP A 136 8.09 -0.80 23.32
N ALA A 137 7.26 -1.50 24.10
CA ALA A 137 7.33 -2.95 24.22
C ALA A 137 6.92 -3.65 22.90
N LEU A 138 5.89 -3.13 22.23
CA LEU A 138 5.43 -3.59 20.92
C LEU A 138 6.55 -3.46 19.87
N GLU A 139 7.15 -2.27 19.76
CA GLU A 139 8.26 -2.01 18.82
C GLU A 139 9.51 -2.85 19.13
N THR A 140 9.79 -3.10 20.41
CA THR A 140 11.02 -3.81 20.83
C THR A 140 10.90 -5.33 20.70
N TYR A 141 9.74 -5.90 21.04
CA TYR A 141 9.59 -7.35 21.26
C TYR A 141 8.55 -8.02 20.36
N ARG A 142 7.63 -7.25 19.78
CA ARG A 142 6.58 -7.75 18.86
C ARG A 142 6.51 -6.92 17.55
N PRO A 143 7.65 -6.52 16.93
CA PRO A 143 7.64 -5.62 15.78
C PRO A 143 6.92 -6.19 14.55
N THR A 144 6.77 -7.51 14.44
CA THR A 144 6.05 -8.16 13.34
C THR A 144 4.53 -7.92 13.42
N LEU A 145 3.99 -7.62 14.61
CA LEU A 145 2.59 -7.17 14.75
C LEU A 145 2.36 -5.78 14.12
N LEU A 146 3.42 -4.95 14.01
CA LEU A 146 3.38 -3.65 13.34
C LEU A 146 3.64 -3.76 11.84
N GLN A 147 4.20 -4.87 11.38
CA GLN A 147 4.27 -5.18 9.96
C GLN A 147 2.87 -5.60 9.52
N ASN A 148 2.05 -4.61 9.16
CA ASN A 148 0.82 -4.84 8.39
C ASN A 148 1.13 -5.89 7.34
N ALA A 149 0.40 -7.01 7.36
CA ALA A 149 0.54 -8.05 6.36
C ALA A 149 0.62 -7.38 4.98
N ASN A 150 1.80 -7.43 4.34
CA ASN A 150 2.02 -6.77 3.07
C ASN A 150 0.82 -7.07 2.19
N TYR A 151 0.09 -6.05 1.77
CA TYR A 151 -1.02 -6.25 0.86
C TYR A 151 -0.46 -7.02 -0.34
N THR A 152 -1.03 -8.18 -0.66
CA THR A 152 -0.47 -9.09 -1.67
C THR A 152 -1.29 -9.07 -2.96
N GLY A 153 -2.05 -8.00 -3.19
CA GLY A 153 -2.98 -7.92 -4.30
C GLY A 153 -4.28 -8.70 -4.04
N PRO A 154 -5.02 -9.08 -5.11
CA PRO A 154 -4.67 -8.95 -6.52
C PRO A 154 -5.00 -7.57 -7.14
N VAL A 155 -5.47 -6.60 -6.33
CA VAL A 155 -5.87 -5.27 -6.82
C VAL A 155 -5.07 -4.16 -6.13
N TRP A 156 -4.04 -3.68 -6.80
CA TRP A 156 -3.20 -2.59 -6.32
C TRP A 156 -3.88 -1.25 -6.58
N HIS A 157 -4.13 -0.49 -5.52
CA HIS A 157 -4.81 0.79 -5.60
C HIS A 157 -3.81 1.95 -5.68
N VAL A 158 -4.05 2.85 -6.62
CA VAL A 158 -3.25 4.06 -6.84
C VAL A 158 -4.17 5.29 -6.75
N SER A 159 -3.73 6.32 -6.05
CA SER A 159 -4.46 7.58 -5.87
C SER A 159 -3.50 8.77 -5.86
N ALA A 160 -3.89 9.90 -6.46
CA ALA A 160 -3.12 11.15 -6.40
C ALA A 160 -2.95 11.69 -4.97
N THR A 161 -3.73 11.21 -4.00
CA THR A 161 -3.58 11.52 -2.57
C THR A 161 -2.96 10.37 -1.77
N GLY A 162 -2.51 9.30 -2.43
CA GLY A 162 -1.82 8.16 -1.82
C GLY A 162 -0.40 8.49 -1.38
N SER A 163 0.36 7.46 -1.01
CA SER A 163 1.74 7.62 -0.57
C SER A 163 2.59 6.41 -0.96
N ASP A 164 3.74 6.65 -1.60
CA ASP A 164 4.68 5.56 -1.91
C ASP A 164 5.58 5.22 -0.71
N SER A 165 5.64 6.08 0.31
CA SER A 165 6.41 5.84 1.53
C SER A 165 5.63 5.09 2.59
N THR A 166 4.30 5.26 2.62
CA THR A 166 3.44 4.71 3.68
C THR A 166 2.22 3.96 3.15
N GLY A 167 1.93 4.05 1.86
CA GLY A 167 0.89 3.24 1.22
C GLY A 167 1.38 1.81 1.04
N ASP A 168 0.49 0.86 1.31
CA ASP A 168 0.74 -0.58 1.09
C ASP A 168 0.11 -1.08 -0.22
N GLY A 169 -0.62 -0.21 -0.93
CA GLY A 169 -1.30 -0.53 -2.19
C GLY A 169 -2.69 -1.13 -2.00
N SER A 170 -3.18 -1.26 -0.76
CA SER A 170 -4.58 -1.58 -0.49
C SER A 170 -5.51 -0.38 -0.78
N ALA A 171 -6.82 -0.62 -0.81
CA ALA A 171 -7.80 0.45 -1.02
C ALA A 171 -7.75 1.56 0.05
N GLU A 172 -7.38 1.20 1.28
CA GLU A 172 -7.32 2.14 2.41
C GLU A 172 -6.00 2.92 2.46
N ASN A 173 -4.91 2.32 2.00
CA ASN A 173 -3.58 2.94 1.95
C ASN A 173 -2.98 2.83 0.53
N PRO A 174 -3.56 3.51 -0.47
CA PRO A 174 -3.12 3.39 -1.86
C PRO A 174 -1.73 3.98 -2.09
N PHE A 175 -1.06 3.49 -3.13
CA PHE A 175 0.17 4.10 -3.63
C PHE A 175 -0.11 5.49 -4.24
N ALA A 176 0.90 6.36 -4.23
CA ALA A 176 0.83 7.67 -4.87
C ALA A 176 1.04 7.56 -6.39
N THR A 177 1.92 6.65 -6.83
CA THR A 177 2.33 6.51 -8.22
C THR A 177 1.82 5.23 -8.88
N ILE A 178 1.59 5.32 -10.18
CA ILE A 178 1.21 4.18 -11.04
C ILE A 178 2.39 3.21 -11.13
N GLN A 179 3.63 3.71 -11.24
CA GLN A 179 4.81 2.87 -11.30
C GLN A 179 4.94 1.97 -10.06
N ASN A 180 4.71 2.47 -8.84
CA ASN A 180 4.72 1.62 -7.64
C ASN A 180 3.66 0.52 -7.67
N GLY A 181 2.47 0.84 -8.18
CA GLY A 181 1.41 -0.16 -8.39
C GLY A 181 1.82 -1.25 -9.38
N LEU A 182 2.43 -0.86 -10.51
CA LEU A 182 2.92 -1.80 -11.53
C LEU A 182 4.08 -2.65 -11.02
N ASP A 183 5.03 -2.06 -10.30
CA ASP A 183 6.19 -2.77 -9.76
C ASP A 183 5.82 -3.80 -8.68
N SER A 184 4.67 -3.59 -8.01
CA SER A 184 4.12 -4.50 -7.02
C SER A 184 3.25 -5.62 -7.63
N ALA A 185 2.75 -5.41 -8.85
CA ALA A 185 1.80 -6.30 -9.50
C ALA A 185 2.45 -7.57 -10.05
N SER A 186 1.75 -8.69 -9.89
CA SER A 186 2.06 -9.99 -10.49
C SER A 186 1.20 -10.27 -11.72
N GLU A 187 1.50 -11.37 -12.42
CA GLU A 187 0.71 -11.79 -13.58
C GLU A 187 -0.77 -11.99 -13.21
N GLY A 188 -1.66 -11.30 -13.92
CA GLY A 188 -3.11 -11.33 -13.69
C GLY A 188 -3.62 -10.33 -12.65
N ASP A 189 -2.73 -9.59 -11.96
CA ASP A 189 -3.14 -8.54 -11.03
C ASP A 189 -3.72 -7.33 -11.76
N THR A 190 -4.48 -6.53 -11.01
CA THR A 190 -5.02 -5.24 -11.46
C THR A 190 -4.32 -4.10 -10.74
N VAL A 191 -3.93 -3.06 -11.48
CA VAL A 191 -3.56 -1.76 -10.95
C VAL A 191 -4.73 -0.80 -11.20
N SER A 192 -5.50 -0.51 -10.16
CA SER A 192 -6.69 0.34 -10.21
C SER A 192 -6.33 1.77 -9.83
N VAL A 193 -6.43 2.69 -10.79
CA VAL A 193 -5.99 4.08 -10.66
C VAL A 193 -7.19 5.02 -10.53
N SER A 194 -7.22 5.76 -9.42
CA SER A 194 -8.26 6.75 -9.12
C SER A 194 -8.17 7.97 -10.04
N ASN A 195 -9.14 8.87 -9.97
CA ASN A 195 -9.07 10.12 -10.72
C ASN A 195 -7.88 10.98 -10.25
N GLY A 196 -7.23 11.65 -11.19
CA GLY A 196 -6.04 12.41 -10.91
C GLY A 196 -5.18 12.66 -12.13
N MET A 197 -4.19 13.52 -11.94
CA MET A 197 -3.09 13.73 -12.87
C MET A 197 -1.84 13.13 -12.25
N TYR A 198 -1.26 12.17 -12.95
CA TYR A 198 -0.09 11.41 -12.56
C TYR A 198 1.07 11.85 -13.44
N LEU A 199 1.98 12.65 -12.87
CA LEU A 199 3.19 13.12 -13.55
C LEU A 199 4.23 12.02 -13.53
N GLU A 200 4.21 11.16 -14.54
CA GLU A 200 4.96 9.91 -14.57
C GLU A 200 5.42 9.54 -15.98
N ASN A 201 6.55 8.82 -16.05
CA ASN A 201 7.05 8.19 -17.26
C ASN A 201 7.16 6.69 -17.01
N ILE A 202 6.08 5.97 -17.32
CA ILE A 202 5.92 4.57 -16.96
C ILE A 202 6.88 3.70 -17.77
N ILE A 203 7.56 2.81 -17.07
CA ILE A 203 8.28 1.68 -17.64
C ILE A 203 7.49 0.43 -17.25
N TRP A 204 6.92 -0.24 -18.25
CA TRP A 204 6.16 -1.45 -17.99
C TRP A 204 7.06 -2.53 -17.39
N PRO A 205 6.66 -3.20 -16.30
CA PRO A 205 7.46 -4.22 -15.66
C PRO A 205 7.63 -5.44 -16.58
N ALA A 206 8.60 -6.30 -16.27
CA ALA A 206 8.82 -7.56 -16.97
C ALA A 206 7.77 -8.62 -16.57
N THR A 207 6.49 -8.27 -16.70
CA THR A 207 5.34 -9.03 -16.20
C THR A 207 4.18 -8.94 -17.20
N ASN A 208 3.73 -10.10 -17.66
CA ASN A 208 2.57 -10.23 -18.55
C ASN A 208 1.26 -10.18 -17.73
N GLY A 209 0.13 -9.89 -18.39
CA GLY A 209 -1.21 -10.10 -17.85
C GLY A 209 -1.70 -9.05 -16.85
N ILE A 210 -0.91 -8.03 -16.53
CA ILE A 210 -1.34 -6.95 -15.63
C ILE A 210 -2.46 -6.14 -16.29
N GLN A 211 -3.51 -5.84 -15.52
CA GLN A 211 -4.61 -4.96 -15.91
C GLN A 211 -4.39 -3.56 -15.32
N LEU A 212 -3.92 -2.60 -16.12
CA LEU A 212 -3.84 -1.19 -15.71
C LEU A 212 -5.15 -0.48 -16.07
N ILE A 213 -5.94 -0.13 -15.06
CA ILE A 213 -7.31 0.40 -15.22
C ILE A 213 -7.42 1.78 -14.57
N GLY A 214 -7.61 2.79 -15.39
CA GLY A 214 -7.90 4.16 -14.96
C GLY A 214 -9.38 4.39 -14.72
N SER A 215 -9.70 5.35 -13.86
CA SER A 215 -11.08 5.75 -13.55
C SER A 215 -11.87 6.32 -14.74
N GLY A 216 -11.22 6.59 -15.87
CA GLY A 216 -11.82 7.08 -17.12
C GLY A 216 -10.95 8.14 -17.79
N GLU A 217 -10.93 8.14 -19.13
CA GLU A 217 -10.03 9.00 -19.92
C GLU A 217 -10.19 10.51 -19.64
N GLU A 218 -11.38 10.95 -19.22
CA GLU A 218 -11.66 12.36 -18.90
C GLU A 218 -11.11 12.81 -17.52
N THR A 219 -10.79 11.86 -16.64
CA THR A 219 -10.45 12.14 -15.23
C THR A 219 -9.17 11.48 -14.73
N CYS A 220 -8.63 10.51 -15.46
CA CYS A 220 -7.41 9.79 -15.13
C CYS A 220 -6.35 10.09 -16.19
N ILE A 221 -5.37 10.93 -15.83
CA ILE A 221 -4.38 11.47 -16.78
C ILE A 221 -3.00 10.97 -16.38
N ILE A 222 -2.31 10.31 -17.31
CA ILE A 222 -0.87 10.04 -17.23
C ILE A 222 -0.18 11.10 -18.08
N ASP A 223 0.58 11.98 -17.42
CA ASP A 223 1.20 13.14 -18.03
C ASP A 223 2.72 12.99 -17.96
N GLY A 224 3.39 12.97 -19.12
CA GLY A 224 4.83 12.78 -19.22
C GLY A 224 5.66 14.00 -18.82
N ASP A 225 5.02 15.12 -18.42
CA ASP A 225 5.63 16.39 -18.01
C ASP A 225 6.62 16.98 -19.04
N SER A 226 6.48 16.59 -20.31
CA SER A 226 7.43 16.90 -21.38
C SER A 226 8.87 16.44 -21.11
N THR A 227 9.08 15.44 -20.25
CA THR A 227 10.42 15.02 -19.82
C THR A 227 10.90 13.74 -20.50
N SER A 228 10.00 12.81 -20.78
CA SER A 228 10.27 11.52 -21.42
C SER A 228 8.98 10.97 -22.02
N ARG A 229 9.03 9.75 -22.54
CA ARG A 229 7.85 9.03 -23.03
C ARG A 229 6.85 8.81 -21.90
N VAL A 230 5.56 8.80 -22.20
CA VAL A 230 4.55 8.55 -21.15
C VAL A 230 4.54 7.08 -20.74
N ILE A 231 4.51 6.15 -21.71
CA ILE A 231 4.54 4.71 -21.45
C ILE A 231 5.57 4.03 -22.35
N THR A 232 6.48 3.26 -21.76
CA THR A 232 7.44 2.41 -22.46
C THR A 232 7.17 0.94 -22.14
N ILE A 233 6.89 0.14 -23.16
CA ILE A 233 6.74 -1.31 -23.10
C ILE A 233 7.83 -1.90 -23.99
N TYR A 234 8.80 -2.55 -23.38
CA TYR A 234 9.96 -3.09 -24.08
C TYR A 234 10.28 -4.48 -23.53
N ASP A 235 9.79 -5.52 -24.20
CA ASP A 235 10.09 -6.90 -23.80
C ASP A 235 11.41 -7.35 -24.43
N SER A 236 12.47 -7.32 -23.62
CA SER A 236 13.80 -7.82 -24.00
C SER A 236 14.21 -9.11 -23.31
N LEU A 237 13.30 -9.70 -22.52
CA LEU A 237 13.56 -10.87 -21.70
C LEU A 237 12.73 -12.09 -22.13
N ASP A 238 12.10 -12.02 -23.31
CA ASP A 238 11.18 -13.04 -23.82
C ASP A 238 10.05 -13.37 -22.82
N ILE A 239 9.55 -12.36 -22.10
CA ILE A 239 8.42 -12.50 -21.16
C ILE A 239 7.12 -12.83 -21.90
N ASN A 240 7.02 -12.42 -23.17
CA ASN A 240 5.87 -12.52 -24.03
C ASN A 240 4.67 -11.72 -23.48
N ILE A 241 4.87 -10.40 -23.31
CA ILE A 241 3.77 -9.48 -22.98
C ILE A 241 2.76 -9.52 -24.14
N ASP A 242 1.59 -10.11 -23.89
CA ASP A 242 0.58 -10.40 -24.89
C ASP A 242 -0.75 -9.69 -24.59
N SER A 243 -1.80 -10.04 -25.34
CA SER A 243 -3.12 -9.42 -25.25
C SER A 243 -3.85 -9.69 -23.93
N THR A 244 -3.29 -10.48 -23.01
CA THR A 244 -3.80 -10.54 -21.64
C THR A 244 -3.40 -9.32 -20.84
N THR A 245 -2.38 -8.56 -21.25
CA THR A 245 -2.00 -7.28 -20.67
C THR A 245 -2.94 -6.17 -21.16
N LEU A 246 -3.50 -5.36 -20.24
CA LEU A 246 -4.48 -4.32 -20.57
C LEU A 246 -4.06 -2.94 -20.05
N ILE A 247 -4.24 -1.91 -20.88
CA ILE A 247 -4.20 -0.51 -20.49
C ILE A 247 -5.54 0.12 -20.89
N THR A 248 -6.29 0.66 -19.94
CA THR A 248 -7.62 1.22 -20.23
C THR A 248 -8.01 2.42 -19.36
N GLY A 249 -8.78 3.34 -19.92
CA GLY A 249 -9.42 4.42 -19.15
C GLY A 249 -8.49 5.58 -18.79
N PHE A 250 -7.53 5.93 -19.66
CA PHE A 250 -6.56 7.00 -19.44
C PHE A 250 -6.55 8.04 -20.56
N THR A 251 -6.29 9.30 -20.19
CA THR A 251 -5.61 10.24 -21.08
C THR A 251 -4.10 10.07 -20.92
N ILE A 252 -3.38 9.95 -22.03
CA ILE A 252 -1.92 9.79 -22.12
C ILE A 252 -1.37 10.99 -22.90
N GLN A 253 -0.66 11.88 -22.22
CA GLN A 253 -0.29 13.17 -22.80
C GLN A 253 1.09 13.69 -22.42
N ASN A 254 1.53 14.74 -23.15
CA ASN A 254 2.75 15.50 -22.88
C ASN A 254 4.02 14.65 -22.79
N GLY A 255 4.06 13.51 -23.48
CA GLY A 255 5.28 12.71 -23.64
C GLY A 255 6.24 13.31 -24.66
N VAL A 256 7.55 13.08 -24.45
CA VAL A 256 8.63 13.46 -25.38
C VAL A 256 9.62 12.31 -25.57
N SER A 257 9.93 11.93 -26.82
CA SER A 257 10.77 10.74 -27.08
C SER A 257 12.26 10.97 -27.29
N ASP A 258 12.74 12.21 -27.49
CA ASP A 258 14.18 12.58 -27.45
C ASP A 258 14.32 14.10 -27.33
N LEU A 259 14.65 14.59 -26.12
CA LEU A 259 14.80 16.03 -25.85
C LEU A 259 16.06 16.63 -26.48
N GLU A 260 17.08 15.82 -26.77
CA GLU A 260 18.40 16.30 -27.19
C GLU A 260 18.62 16.26 -28.71
N ASN A 261 17.65 15.73 -29.49
CA ASN A 261 17.80 15.58 -30.94
C ASN A 261 19.09 14.82 -31.30
N ALA A 262 19.42 13.81 -30.51
CA ALA A 262 20.65 13.04 -30.65
C ALA A 262 20.40 11.69 -31.34
N THR A 263 19.21 11.10 -31.12
CA THR A 263 18.86 9.75 -31.56
C THR A 263 17.39 9.69 -31.91
N GLU A 264 17.04 9.34 -33.15
CA GLU A 264 15.62 9.10 -33.52
C GLU A 264 15.02 8.03 -32.63
N LYS A 265 14.27 8.47 -31.63
CA LYS A 265 13.56 7.64 -30.69
C LYS A 265 12.09 7.85 -30.98
N PRO A 266 11.36 6.83 -31.43
CA PRO A 266 9.95 6.98 -31.70
C PRO A 266 9.11 6.80 -30.42
N GLY A 267 7.81 7.08 -30.52
CA GLY A 267 6.80 6.76 -29.50
C GLY A 267 6.85 7.70 -28.30
N ALA A 268 6.39 8.94 -28.46
CA ALA A 268 6.41 9.89 -27.34
C ALA A 268 5.26 9.65 -26.34
N GLY A 269 4.06 9.33 -26.81
CA GLY A 269 2.98 8.85 -25.95
C GLY A 269 3.27 7.43 -25.47
N ILE A 270 3.18 6.47 -26.39
CA ILE A 270 3.43 5.06 -26.15
C ILE A 270 4.53 4.55 -27.08
N TYR A 271 5.53 3.89 -26.51
CA TYR A 271 6.55 3.16 -27.24
C TYR A 271 6.47 1.68 -26.88
N CYS A 272 6.09 0.84 -27.83
CA CYS A 272 5.92 -0.59 -27.66
C CYS A 272 6.83 -1.36 -28.62
N VAL A 273 7.61 -2.30 -28.09
CA VAL A 273 8.52 -3.15 -28.87
C VAL A 273 8.44 -4.59 -28.37
N ASN A 274 8.33 -5.54 -29.30
CA ASN A 274 8.27 -6.97 -29.00
C ASN A 274 7.17 -7.32 -27.97
N ALA A 275 6.07 -6.58 -27.96
CA ALA A 275 4.97 -6.77 -27.01
C ALA A 275 3.62 -6.42 -27.67
N SER A 276 2.59 -7.19 -27.32
CA SER A 276 1.26 -7.10 -27.96
C SER A 276 0.11 -6.90 -26.96
N PRO A 277 0.16 -5.86 -26.10
CA PRO A 277 -0.91 -5.61 -25.12
C PRO A 277 -2.21 -5.15 -25.77
N MET A 278 -3.28 -5.07 -24.99
CA MET A 278 -4.53 -4.40 -25.33
C MET A 278 -4.53 -2.96 -24.82
N LEU A 279 -4.95 -2.02 -25.67
CA LEU A 279 -5.18 -0.63 -25.33
C LEU A 279 -6.63 -0.27 -25.64
N THR A 280 -7.41 0.12 -24.62
CA THR A 280 -8.84 0.42 -24.81
C THR A 280 -9.30 1.70 -24.13
N ASP A 281 -10.31 2.37 -24.68
CA ASP A 281 -11.01 3.49 -24.00
C ASP A 281 -10.04 4.57 -23.47
N CYS A 282 -9.06 4.93 -24.30
CA CYS A 282 -8.00 5.87 -23.97
C CYS A 282 -7.94 7.03 -24.97
N THR A 283 -7.42 8.16 -24.50
CA THR A 283 -7.10 9.31 -25.34
C THR A 283 -5.59 9.56 -25.32
N ILE A 284 -4.96 9.60 -26.49
CA ILE A 284 -3.53 9.87 -26.66
C ILE A 284 -3.37 11.21 -27.37
N LYS A 285 -2.85 12.22 -26.65
CA LYS A 285 -2.79 13.58 -27.19
C LYS A 285 -1.57 14.37 -26.77
N GLU A 286 -1.24 15.39 -27.58
CA GLU A 286 -0.21 16.38 -27.23
C GLU A 286 1.18 15.76 -26.96
N ASN A 287 1.45 14.58 -27.53
CA ASN A 287 2.75 13.94 -27.43
C ASN A 287 3.65 14.36 -28.58
N TYR A 288 4.93 14.57 -28.29
CA TYR A 288 5.91 15.14 -29.21
C TYR A 288 7.13 14.23 -29.40
N ALA A 289 7.24 13.61 -30.58
CA ALA A 289 8.38 12.78 -30.93
C ALA A 289 9.42 13.52 -31.75
N PHE A 290 10.65 13.58 -31.24
CA PHE A 290 11.85 13.88 -32.03
C PHE A 290 12.28 12.62 -32.81
N GLY A 291 11.35 12.10 -33.60
CA GLY A 291 11.42 10.80 -34.23
C GLY A 291 10.11 10.53 -34.97
N ASN A 292 9.71 9.26 -35.02
CA ASN A 292 8.44 8.82 -35.58
C ASN A 292 7.44 8.48 -34.47
N GLY A 293 6.14 8.39 -34.76
CA GLY A 293 5.17 7.93 -33.78
C GLY A 293 4.99 8.92 -32.63
N GLY A 294 4.47 10.12 -32.92
CA GLY A 294 4.20 11.12 -31.89
C GLY A 294 3.30 10.55 -30.78
N GLY A 295 2.16 9.99 -31.17
CA GLY A 295 1.25 9.30 -30.26
C GLY A 295 1.76 7.91 -29.89
N ILE A 296 1.76 6.98 -30.85
CA ILE A 296 2.15 5.58 -30.63
C ILE A 296 3.26 5.19 -31.61
N ALA A 297 4.25 4.43 -31.14
CA ALA A 297 5.15 3.67 -31.99
C ALA A 297 5.11 2.18 -31.61
N LEU A 298 4.89 1.32 -32.61
CA LEU A 298 4.86 -0.14 -32.50
C LEU A 298 5.97 -0.72 -33.37
N LEU A 299 6.89 -1.47 -32.76
CA LEU A 299 8.06 -2.00 -33.44
C LEU A 299 8.27 -3.49 -33.13
N ASP A 300 8.89 -4.20 -34.06
CA ASP A 300 9.41 -5.56 -33.87
C ASP A 300 8.38 -6.52 -33.27
N SER A 301 7.39 -6.96 -34.05
CA SER A 301 6.32 -7.90 -33.63
C SER A 301 5.44 -7.38 -32.49
N SER A 302 5.10 -6.09 -32.53
CA SER A 302 4.18 -5.47 -31.57
C SER A 302 2.75 -5.36 -32.12
N ASP A 303 2.01 -6.47 -32.05
CA ASP A 303 0.67 -6.62 -32.62
C ASP A 303 -0.43 -6.14 -31.64
N MET A 304 -0.28 -4.92 -31.13
CA MET A 304 -1.19 -4.31 -30.15
C MET A 304 -2.64 -4.28 -30.66
N ILE A 305 -3.60 -4.64 -29.80
CA ILE A 305 -5.03 -4.51 -30.09
C ILE A 305 -5.52 -3.18 -29.52
N ILE A 306 -5.97 -2.29 -30.39
CA ILE A 306 -6.34 -0.90 -30.05
C ILE A 306 -7.82 -0.71 -30.33
N THR A 307 -8.62 -0.46 -29.27
CA THR A 307 -10.09 -0.38 -29.37
C THR A 307 -10.65 0.87 -28.68
N ASN A 308 -11.54 1.63 -29.31
CA ASN A 308 -12.15 2.84 -28.72
C ASN A 308 -11.10 3.88 -28.28
N VAL A 309 -10.06 4.10 -29.08
CA VAL A 309 -8.97 5.04 -28.74
C VAL A 309 -9.05 6.28 -29.61
N LYS A 310 -8.82 7.45 -29.00
CA LYS A 310 -8.65 8.72 -29.71
C LYS A 310 -7.18 9.08 -29.74
N ILE A 311 -6.62 9.35 -30.93
CA ILE A 311 -5.22 9.71 -31.13
C ILE A 311 -5.19 11.05 -31.85
N HIS A 312 -4.97 12.14 -31.12
CA HIS A 312 -5.05 13.48 -31.71
C HIS A 312 -4.00 14.47 -31.23
N GLN A 313 -3.68 15.45 -32.05
CA GLN A 313 -2.75 16.53 -31.68
C GLN A 313 -1.35 16.03 -31.27
N ASN A 314 -0.94 14.88 -31.78
CA ASN A 314 0.42 14.38 -31.59
C ASN A 314 1.32 14.80 -32.75
N MET A 315 2.60 15.01 -32.47
CA MET A 315 3.57 15.53 -33.42
C MET A 315 4.78 14.62 -33.53
N ALA A 316 5.17 14.31 -34.76
CA ALA A 316 6.44 13.68 -35.10
C ALA A 316 7.19 14.62 -36.03
N ILE A 317 8.50 14.82 -35.82
CA ILE A 317 9.32 15.66 -36.72
C ILE A 317 10.45 14.89 -37.41
N GLY A 318 10.85 13.72 -36.92
CA GLY A 318 11.94 12.91 -37.50
C GLY A 318 13.29 13.65 -37.57
N ARG A 319 14.33 13.01 -38.16
CA ARG A 319 15.58 13.72 -38.43
C ARG A 319 15.44 14.72 -39.56
N HIS A 320 16.24 15.76 -39.43
CA HIS A 320 16.61 16.67 -40.50
C HIS A 320 17.58 15.97 -41.45
N TRP A 321 17.15 15.58 -42.66
CA TRP A 321 18.02 14.89 -43.63
C TRP A 321 17.88 15.39 -45.08
N PRO A 322 18.99 15.76 -45.76
CA PRO A 322 20.37 15.83 -45.26
C PRO A 322 20.59 17.02 -44.31
N PRO A 323 21.56 16.97 -43.38
CA PRO A 323 21.86 18.07 -42.47
C PRO A 323 22.27 19.34 -43.25
N GLY A 324 21.44 20.39 -43.21
CA GLY A 324 21.74 21.68 -43.87
C GLY A 324 20.54 22.62 -44.05
N PRO A 325 20.77 23.91 -44.35
CA PRO A 325 19.70 24.88 -44.61
C PRO A 325 18.90 24.49 -45.87
N GLY A 326 17.57 24.38 -45.72
CA GLY A 326 16.65 23.97 -46.79
C GLY A 326 16.26 22.49 -46.79
N SER A 327 16.68 21.71 -45.78
CA SER A 327 16.19 20.34 -45.58
C SER A 327 14.82 20.33 -44.88
N ASN A 328 14.03 19.28 -45.16
CA ASN A 328 12.74 19.05 -44.53
C ASN A 328 12.87 18.01 -43.43
N TYR A 329 12.09 18.20 -42.37
CA TYR A 329 11.78 17.19 -41.37
C TYR A 329 11.08 15.99 -42.05
N GLN A 330 11.51 14.77 -41.72
CA GLN A 330 10.98 13.52 -42.27
C GLN A 330 10.23 12.69 -41.22
N GLY A 331 9.57 13.36 -40.26
CA GLY A 331 8.72 12.71 -39.29
C GLY A 331 7.71 11.79 -39.96
N GLN A 332 7.53 10.60 -39.40
CA GLN A 332 6.53 9.65 -39.86
C GLN A 332 5.58 9.32 -38.73
N GLY A 333 4.29 9.24 -39.03
CA GLY A 333 3.29 8.77 -38.08
C GLY A 333 3.11 9.68 -36.88
N GLY A 334 2.69 10.95 -37.09
CA GLY A 334 2.40 11.87 -35.99
C GLY A 334 1.46 11.25 -34.95
N GLY A 335 0.41 10.55 -35.42
CA GLY A 335 -0.46 9.75 -34.57
C GLY A 335 0.14 8.38 -34.25
N VAL A 336 0.40 7.56 -35.27
CA VAL A 336 0.87 6.17 -35.12
C VAL A 336 1.97 5.86 -36.12
N PHE A 337 3.03 5.21 -35.66
CA PHE A 337 4.11 4.66 -36.48
C PHE A 337 4.26 3.15 -36.22
N ILE A 338 4.33 2.35 -37.28
CA ILE A 338 4.33 0.88 -37.22
C ILE A 338 5.49 0.35 -38.05
N VAL A 339 6.31 -0.53 -37.46
CA VAL A 339 7.42 -1.23 -38.12
C VAL A 339 7.37 -2.69 -37.74
N ASP A 340 7.42 -3.57 -38.73
CA ASP A 340 7.48 -5.04 -38.56
C ASP A 340 6.47 -5.58 -37.54
N SER A 341 5.25 -5.03 -37.55
CA SER A 341 4.14 -5.34 -36.63
C SER A 341 2.80 -5.28 -37.37
N ASP A 342 1.78 -5.96 -36.86
CA ASP A 342 0.42 -6.08 -37.43
C ASP A 342 -0.68 -5.77 -36.39
N PRO A 343 -0.75 -4.52 -35.87
CA PRO A 343 -1.76 -4.13 -34.88
C PRO A 343 -3.18 -4.08 -35.44
N VAL A 344 -4.16 -4.28 -34.56
CA VAL A 344 -5.59 -4.24 -34.90
C VAL A 344 -6.22 -2.97 -34.35
N PHE A 345 -6.84 -2.15 -35.21
CA PHE A 345 -7.57 -0.94 -34.83
C PHE A 345 -9.08 -1.15 -34.97
N THR A 346 -9.83 -0.99 -33.88
CA THR A 346 -11.30 -1.06 -33.87
C THR A 346 -11.87 0.19 -33.22
N ASN A 347 -12.73 0.95 -33.94
CA ASN A 347 -13.29 2.20 -33.42
C ASN A 347 -12.22 3.18 -32.92
N VAL A 348 -11.21 3.44 -33.74
CA VAL A 348 -10.10 4.35 -33.42
C VAL A 348 -10.22 5.62 -34.25
N GLU A 349 -10.11 6.77 -33.59
CA GLU A 349 -10.11 8.08 -34.22
C GLU A 349 -8.68 8.62 -34.26
N ILE A 350 -8.16 8.92 -35.46
CA ILE A 350 -6.82 9.49 -35.64
C ILE A 350 -6.96 10.81 -36.39
N MET A 351 -6.80 11.94 -35.70
CA MET A 351 -7.07 13.27 -36.25
C MET A 351 -6.06 14.32 -35.78
N ASP A 352 -5.86 15.38 -36.55
CA ASP A 352 -5.05 16.55 -36.14
C ASP A 352 -3.61 16.22 -35.68
N ASN A 353 -3.03 15.13 -36.17
CA ASN A 353 -1.65 14.77 -35.91
C ASN A 353 -0.72 15.30 -37.02
N ILE A 354 0.50 15.67 -36.65
CA ILE A 354 1.49 16.29 -37.56
C ILE A 354 2.70 15.34 -37.70
N ALA A 355 3.15 15.11 -38.95
CA ALA A 355 4.36 14.37 -39.31
C ALA A 355 5.13 15.13 -40.41
#